data_AF-A0A1B9JYR1-F1
#
_entry.id   AF-A0A1B9JYR1-F1
#
_cell.length_a   1.000
_cell.length_b   1.000
_cell.length_c   1.000
_cell.angle_alpha   90.00
_cell.angle_beta   90.00
_cell.angle_gamma   90.00
#
_symmetry.space_group_name_H-M   'P 1'
#
loop_
_entity.id
_entity.type
_entity.pdbx_description
1 polymer ?
#
loop_
_entity_poly.entity_id
_entity_poly.type
_entity_poly.pdbx_seq_one_letter_code
_entity_poly.pdbx_strand_id
1 'polypeptide(L)' 'MISLLDKARGKIEYNYDKNGQLKTVTTRNRQEQFIADASGNFLPSQVLPSKYLAKHNRITDYGHIHIKYDV' A
#
# COMPACT_ATOMS: atom_id res chain seq x y z
N MET A 1 -1.52 2.47 17.03
CA MET A 1 -1.91 1.07 16.74
C MET A 1 -3.40 0.94 16.99
N ILE A 2 -4.15 0.39 16.03
CA ILE A 2 -5.60 0.13 16.14
C ILE A 2 -5.81 -1.38 15.98
N SER A 3 -6.65 -1.99 16.82
CA SER A 3 -6.96 -3.42 16.72
C SER A 3 -8.45 -3.65 16.53
N LEU A 4 -8.79 -4.55 15.60
CA LEU A 4 -10.14 -5.01 15.34
C LEU A 4 -10.23 -6.51 15.63
N LEU A 5 -11.30 -6.95 16.27
CA LEU A 5 -11.61 -8.37 16.44
C LEU A 5 -12.77 -8.76 15.51
N ASP A 6 -12.45 -9.45 14.42
CA ASP A 6 -13.44 -10.06 13.53
C ASP A 6 -13.73 -11.49 14.02
N LYS A 7 -15.00 -11.83 14.23
CA LYS A 7 -15.38 -13.16 14.76
C LYS A 7 -14.95 -14.32 13.85
N ALA A 8 -14.90 -14.10 12.54
CA ALA A 8 -14.51 -15.10 11.54
C ALA A 8 -13.00 -15.08 11.26
N ARG A 9 -12.37 -13.91 11.23
CA ARG A 9 -10.96 -13.72 10.82
C ARG A 9 -9.99 -13.60 12.00
N GLY A 10 -10.50 -13.47 13.22
CA GLY A 10 -9.70 -13.23 14.42
C GLY A 10 -9.26 -11.78 14.54
N LYS A 11 -8.20 -11.55 15.33
CA LYS A 11 -7.65 -10.22 15.57
C LYS A 11 -6.90 -9.73 14.34
N ILE A 12 -7.13 -8.47 13.97
CA ILE A 12 -6.39 -7.73 12.95
C ILE A 12 -5.83 -6.47 13.60
N GLU A 13 -4.56 -6.18 13.38
CA GLU A 13 -3.85 -5.04 13.95
C GLU A 13 -3.33 -4.12 12.84
N TYR A 14 -3.69 -2.85 12.92
CA TYR A 14 -3.30 -1.81 11.99
C TYR A 14 -2.32 -0.85 12.67
N ASN A 15 -1.18 -0.61 12.03
CA ASN A 15 -0.21 0.39 12.47
C ASN A 15 -0.07 1.47 11.43
N TYR A 16 -0.02 2.71 11.91
CA TYR A 16 0.10 3.90 11.09
C TYR A 16 1.38 4.64 11.45
N ASP A 17 1.95 5.34 10.48
CA ASP A 17 3.04 6.27 10.73
C ASP A 17 2.53 7.60 11.33
N LYS A 18 3.46 8.54 11.56
CA LYS A 18 3.15 9.86 12.12
C LYS A 18 2.25 10.74 11.23
N ASN A 19 2.19 10.43 9.92
CA ASN A 19 1.38 11.14 8.94
C ASN A 19 0.00 10.47 8.77
N GLY A 20 -0.30 9.41 9.52
CA GLY A 20 -1.54 8.65 9.41
C GLY A 20 -1.55 7.65 8.25
N GLN A 21 -0.41 7.38 7.62
CA GLN A 21 -0.31 6.42 6.52
C GLN A 21 -0.16 5.00 7.08
N LEU A 22 -0.82 4.02 6.46
CA LEU A 22 -0.76 2.64 6.88
C LEU A 22 0.67 2.11 6.70
N LYS A 23 1.26 1.56 7.77
CA LYS A 23 2.61 1.01 7.79
C LYS A 23 2.61 -0.51 7.83
N THR A 24 1.79 -1.11 8.71
CA THR A 24 1.65 -2.57 8.78
C THR A 24 0.22 -3.00 9.07
N VAL A 25 -0.13 -4.17 8.55
CA VAL A 25 -1.32 -4.92 8.92
C VAL A 25 -0.90 -6.30 9.38
N THR A 26 -1.21 -6.66 10.62
CA THR A 26 -0.97 -7.99 11.16
C THR A 26 -2.31 -8.72 11.29
N THR A 27 -2.43 -9.86 10.64
CA THR A 27 -3.52 -10.83 10.83
C THR A 27 -2.96 -12.05 11.56
N ARG A 28 -3.83 -13.00 11.92
CA ARG A 28 -3.40 -14.28 12.53
C ARG A 28 -2.32 -15.00 11.70
N ASN A 29 -2.38 -14.91 10.38
CA ASN A 29 -1.60 -15.76 9.48
C ASN A 29 -0.48 -15.01 8.74
N ARG A 30 -0.49 -13.68 8.75
CA ARG A 30 0.40 -12.87 7.90
C ARG A 30 0.56 -11.46 8.46
N GLN A 31 1.75 -10.91 8.28
CA GLN A 31 2.00 -9.48 8.37
C GLN A 31 2.30 -8.91 6.98
N GLU A 32 1.65 -7.80 6.65
CA GLU A 32 1.88 -7.03 5.43
C GLU A 32 2.47 -5.67 5.81
N GLN A 33 3.40 -5.18 5.00
CA GLN A 33 4.09 -3.91 5.20
C GLN A 33 3.87 -3.01 3.99
N PHE A 34 3.73 -1.71 4.26
CA PHE A 34 3.44 -0.70 3.26
C PHE A 34 4.43 0.46 3.43
N ILE A 35 4.85 1.00 2.30
CA ILE A 35 5.70 2.18 2.22
C ILE A 35 4.97 3.13 1.30
N ALA A 36 4.93 4.41 1.65
CA ALA A 36 4.41 5.45 0.78
C ALA A 36 5.48 6.51 0.51
N ASP A 37 5.38 7.15 -0.65
CA ASP A 37 6.23 8.29 -0.98
C ASP A 37 5.79 9.56 -0.22
N ALA A 38 6.54 10.65 -0.39
CA ALA A 38 6.22 11.92 0.27
C ALA A 38 4.87 12.53 -0.15
N SER A 39 4.32 12.10 -1.29
CA SER A 39 3.00 12.50 -1.80
C SER A 39 1.87 11.60 -1.29
N GLY A 40 2.18 10.54 -0.53
CA GLY A 40 1.22 9.59 0.02
C GLY A 40 0.84 8.44 -0.92
N ASN A 41 1.55 8.25 -2.03
CA ASN A 41 1.30 7.11 -2.91
C ASN A 41 1.95 5.85 -2.33
N PHE A 42 1.19 4.77 -2.21
CA PHE A 42 1.75 3.48 -1.78
C PHE A 42 2.68 2.91 -2.85
N LEU A 43 3.90 2.60 -2.43
CA LEU A 43 4.90 1.94 -3.23
C LEU A 43 4.67 0.43 -3.19
N PRO A 44 4.90 -0.26 -4.32
CA PRO A 44 4.79 -1.70 -4.39
C PRO A 44 5.80 -2.37 -3.45
N SER A 45 5.37 -3.43 -2.76
CA SER A 45 6.21 -4.21 -1.84
C SER A 45 7.27 -5.05 -2.54
N GLN A 46 7.14 -5.25 -3.86
CA GLN A 46 8.10 -5.98 -4.70
C GLN A 46 8.55 -5.09 -5.85
N VAL A 47 9.86 -5.03 -6.08
CA VAL A 47 10.42 -4.42 -7.29
C VAL A 47 9.96 -5.27 -8.47
N LEU A 48 8.91 -4.83 -9.17
CA LEU A 48 8.54 -5.49 -10.43
C LEU A 48 9.65 -5.22 -11.45
N PRO A 49 10.02 -6.22 -12.25
CA PRO A 49 10.97 -6.02 -13.33
C PRO A 49 10.38 -4.99 -14.30
N SER A 50 11.04 -3.83 -14.35
CA SER A 50 10.85 -2.73 -15.32
C SER A 50 9.46 -2.05 -15.34
N LYS A 51 9.46 -0.75 -15.01
CA LYS A 51 8.35 0.23 -15.12
C LYS A 51 7.25 0.17 -14.05
N TYR A 52 7.58 0.78 -12.92
CA TYR A 52 6.65 1.68 -12.25
C TYR A 52 7.02 3.10 -12.66
N LEU A 53 6.28 3.68 -13.59
CA LEU A 53 6.47 5.07 -13.98
C LEU A 53 5.34 5.89 -13.38
N ALA A 54 5.73 6.92 -12.65
CA ALA A 54 4.81 7.95 -12.19
C ALA A 54 5.21 9.28 -12.82
N LYS A 55 4.23 10.01 -13.35
CA LYS A 55 4.42 11.38 -13.83
C LYS A 55 3.48 12.29 -13.05
N HIS A 56 4.03 13.33 -12.42
CA HIS A 56 3.27 14.27 -11.58
C HIS A 56 2.41 13.55 -10.52
N ASN A 57 3.00 12.59 -9.79
CA ASN A 57 2.32 11.75 -8.79
C ASN A 57 1.19 10.85 -9.33
N ARG A 58 1.09 10.64 -10.66
CA ARG A 58 0.12 9.71 -11.26
C ARG A 58 0.85 8.49 -11.81
N ILE A 59 0.45 7.29 -11.38
CA ILE A 59 0.98 6.03 -11.93
C ILE A 59 0.50 5.91 -13.38
N THR A 60 1.43 5.88 -14.33
CA THR A 60 1.13 5.69 -15.76
C THR A 60 1.35 4.23 -16.19
N ASP A 61 2.21 3.51 -15.48
CA ASP A 61 2.60 2.14 -15.81
C ASP A 61 2.65 1.29 -14.53
N TYR A 62 1.96 0.15 -14.55
CA TYR A 62 2.01 -0.87 -13.49
C TYR A 62 2.24 -2.24 -14.15
N GLY A 63 3.51 -2.67 -14.20
CA GLY A 63 3.88 -3.89 -14.92
C GLY A 63 3.53 -3.77 -16.42
N HIS A 64 2.59 -4.58 -16.89
CA HIS A 64 2.12 -4.56 -18.29
C HIS A 64 0.87 -3.67 -18.51
N ILE A 65 0.37 -3.01 -17.46
CA ILE A 65 -0.84 -2.19 -17.52
C ILE A 65 -0.44 -0.74 -17.78
N HIS A 66 -1.05 -0.11 -18.78
CA HIS A 66 -0.90 1.31 -19.08
C HIS A 66 -2.16 2.07 -18.66
N ILE A 67 -1.99 3.04 -17.77
CA ILE A 67 -3.07 3.79 -17.14
C ILE A 67 -3.13 5.18 -17.76
N LYS A 68 -4.32 5.56 -18.23
CA LYS A 68 -4.63 6.93 -18.65
C LYS A 68 -5.61 7.53 -17.67
N TYR A 69 -5.41 8.81 -17.38
CA TYR A 69 -6.33 9.59 -16.55
C TYR A 69 -7.01 10.61 -17.45
N ASP A 70 -8.23 10.97 -17.07
CA ASP A 70 -8.91 12.10 -17.67
C ASP A 70 -8.14 13.40 -17.38
N VAL A 71 -8.35 14.37 -18.26
CA VAL A 71 -7.75 15.72 -18.19
C VAL A 71 -8.73 16.71 -17.58
#